data_AF-A0A7S2KBR6-F1
#
_entry.id   AF-A0A7S2KBR6-F1
#
_cell.length_a   1.000
_cell.length_b   1.000
_cell.length_c   1.000
_cell.angle_alpha   90.00
_cell.angle_beta   90.00
_cell.angle_gamma   90.00
#
_symmetry.space_group_name_H-M   'P 1'
#
loop_
_entity.id
_entity.type
_entity.pdbx_description
1 polymer ?
#
loop_
_entity_poly.entity_id
_entity_poly.type
_entity_poly.pdbx_seq_one_letter_code
_entity_poly.pdbx_strand_id
1 'polypeptide(L)'
;GWSSSSSWSSSGKSGKSGSSWGHGGRWGGKGSKSKGSKSKGSKSKSSKGGYWAWTDSSSDSWKSSSSSSWSSSSGKSGKSGSSSGGGGWYGKNDDDWASGSGSHSTNDDWASGGHSSPSNHKPSKPSNDDDWAGGWEGGHTSSSKPEPAAAPTHPTGWKDDGWDADEYYKTDIEGIRQECNALIEASERELLPKIVRMVFHDCVGTACDGCINIDNVDNRGLREPIDGIFPMVQKYRSKLSRADIWAICAMEAASMAVPGDGHHFPLHYIGRKDCADGDEKGYGGEDHAMCSNDLSNHDMLEFFANNFGMHDPREVVVVMGFHSASTVNRDNSGFGNIGREDGWVENADEYILSNKYYQSMKNFVWELQRVENVDPVPTRYQWYFDPLDAGPIMTNSDMSLLFDFDGYMQADKNGVEGLVMCLTNPEAEFEIEGLEDEDIPLCPMAESTKEFVDMYADDNDLFIKDFGPAMNKILNWGYHTYD
;
A
#
# COMPACT_ATOMS: atom_id res chain seq x y z
N GLY A 1 -0.71 40.16 -45.23
CA GLY A 1 -0.55 41.20 -44.21
C GLY A 1 -0.01 40.52 -42.97
N TRP A 2 1.14 41.01 -42.53
CA TRP A 2 2.10 40.57 -41.51
C TRP A 2 1.76 39.47 -40.48
N SER A 3 2.66 38.50 -40.46
CA SER A 3 3.18 37.76 -39.31
C SER A 3 4.14 38.61 -38.48
N SER A 4 4.21 38.39 -37.17
CA SER A 4 5.38 38.73 -36.37
C SER A 4 5.44 37.91 -35.08
N SER A 5 6.46 37.06 -35.04
CA SER A 5 7.11 36.46 -33.88
C SER A 5 7.88 37.52 -33.08
N SER A 6 8.08 37.28 -31.79
CA SER A 6 9.05 38.00 -30.97
C SER A 6 9.74 37.06 -30.01
N SER A 7 10.99 36.73 -30.36
CA SER A 7 12.05 36.26 -29.48
C SER A 7 12.61 37.44 -28.68
N TRP A 8 12.99 37.23 -27.42
CA TRP A 8 13.87 38.15 -26.69
C TRP A 8 15.01 37.36 -26.05
N SER A 9 16.21 37.66 -26.52
CA SER A 9 17.48 37.39 -25.87
C SER A 9 18.10 38.74 -25.51
N SER A 10 18.62 38.89 -24.29
CA SER A 10 19.61 39.92 -24.01
C SER A 10 20.46 39.54 -22.80
N SER A 11 21.75 39.63 -23.06
CA SER A 11 22.92 39.29 -22.28
C SER A 11 23.33 40.42 -21.33
N GLY A 12 23.90 40.00 -20.19
CA GLY A 12 25.13 40.52 -19.61
C GLY A 12 25.14 41.92 -18.98
N LYS A 13 25.53 41.98 -17.69
CA LYS A 13 26.63 42.87 -17.25
C LYS A 13 27.18 42.48 -15.88
N SER A 14 28.50 42.50 -15.83
CA SER A 14 29.40 42.31 -14.71
C SER A 14 29.52 43.56 -13.83
N GLY A 15 29.77 43.37 -12.54
CA GLY A 15 30.19 44.42 -11.60
C GLY A 15 30.90 43.83 -10.40
N LYS A 16 32.22 44.03 -10.32
CA LYS A 16 33.09 43.73 -9.17
C LYS A 16 33.28 44.97 -8.30
N SER A 17 33.82 44.73 -7.08
CA SER A 17 34.32 45.65 -6.03
C SER A 17 33.29 45.88 -4.90
N GLY A 18 33.65 45.90 -3.62
CA GLY A 18 34.95 45.88 -2.96
C GLY A 18 34.78 45.71 -1.44
N SER A 19 35.91 45.42 -0.81
CA SER A 19 36.19 45.04 0.58
C SER A 19 35.74 46.03 1.66
N SER A 20 35.58 45.56 2.92
CA SER A 20 36.44 45.91 4.08
C SER A 20 35.73 46.15 5.44
N TRP A 21 36.08 45.30 6.42
CA TRP A 21 36.39 45.55 7.86
C TRP A 21 35.35 46.18 8.82
N GLY A 22 35.21 45.55 10.00
CA GLY A 22 34.85 46.26 11.24
C GLY A 22 34.35 45.39 12.40
N HIS A 23 35.21 45.19 13.40
CA HIS A 23 35.02 44.86 14.85
C HIS A 23 33.57 44.86 15.40
N GLY A 24 33.15 44.03 16.35
CA GLY A 24 33.83 43.46 17.52
C GLY A 24 32.88 43.63 18.72
N GLY A 25 32.69 42.59 19.54
CA GLY A 25 31.76 42.66 20.67
C GLY A 25 31.86 41.47 21.63
N ARG A 26 32.76 41.60 22.59
CA ARG A 26 33.05 40.67 23.69
C ARG A 26 32.29 41.15 24.92
N TRP A 27 31.44 40.32 25.53
CA TRP A 27 31.02 40.46 26.93
C TRP A 27 31.04 39.09 27.59
N GLY A 28 31.81 38.98 28.67
CA GLY A 28 31.84 37.82 29.56
C GLY A 28 30.90 38.00 30.74
N GLY A 29 30.53 36.89 31.35
CA GLY A 29 29.81 36.85 32.64
C GLY A 29 29.96 35.48 33.28
N LYS A 30 30.84 35.40 34.28
CA LYS A 30 31.05 34.25 35.17
C LYS A 30 29.88 34.10 36.16
N GLY A 31 29.64 32.89 36.64
CA GLY A 31 29.00 32.61 37.93
C GLY A 31 28.18 31.32 37.93
N SER A 32 28.77 30.16 38.18
CA SER A 32 28.85 29.51 39.50
C SER A 32 27.49 29.12 40.11
N LYS A 33 27.20 27.82 40.20
CA LYS A 33 27.21 27.04 41.46
C LYS A 33 26.44 25.73 41.28
N SER A 34 27.14 24.65 41.62
CA SER A 34 26.59 23.36 42.01
C SER A 34 25.65 23.50 43.21
N LYS A 35 24.60 22.67 43.23
CA LYS A 35 24.06 21.97 44.42
C LYS A 35 22.81 21.16 44.05
N GLY A 36 22.81 19.90 44.50
CA GLY A 36 21.60 19.33 45.10
C GLY A 36 20.95 18.19 44.35
N SER A 37 21.60 17.03 44.34
CA SER A 37 20.94 15.73 44.33
C SER A 37 19.86 15.65 45.41
N LYS A 38 18.61 15.39 45.02
CA LYS A 38 17.57 14.85 45.90
C LYS A 38 16.82 13.76 45.17
N SER A 39 17.20 12.53 45.49
CA SER A 39 16.39 11.33 45.32
C SER A 39 15.09 11.47 46.13
N LYS A 40 13.97 11.30 45.44
CA LYS A 40 12.66 10.92 45.97
C LYS A 40 12.11 9.97 44.91
N GLY A 41 12.11 8.67 45.16
CA GLY A 41 11.18 8.05 46.08
C GLY A 41 10.12 7.38 45.23
N SER A 42 10.46 6.16 44.78
CA SER A 42 9.58 5.23 44.10
C SER A 42 8.27 5.06 44.90
N LYS A 43 7.15 5.38 44.24
CA LYS A 43 5.82 4.97 44.68
C LYS A 43 5.25 4.08 43.61
N SER A 44 5.32 2.77 43.85
CA SER A 44 4.46 1.79 43.21
C SER A 44 3.00 2.21 43.43
N LYS A 45 2.29 2.45 42.33
CA LYS A 45 0.83 2.52 42.33
C LYS A 45 0.34 1.28 41.60
N SER A 46 -0.29 0.39 42.36
CA SER A 46 -1.12 -0.67 41.82
C SER A 46 -2.28 -0.06 41.04
N SER A 47 -2.35 -0.31 39.73
CA SER A 47 -3.55 -0.12 38.93
C SER A 47 -4.55 -1.22 39.32
N LYS A 48 -5.57 -0.85 40.09
CA LYS A 48 -6.80 -1.64 40.20
C LYS A 48 -7.75 -1.15 39.13
N GLY A 49 -8.13 -2.06 38.25
CA GLY A 49 -9.16 -1.86 37.25
C GLY A 49 -10.50 -1.45 37.87
N GLY A 50 -11.23 -0.66 37.10
CA GLY A 50 -12.59 -0.21 37.40
C GLY A 50 -13.23 0.29 36.12
N TYR A 51 -13.75 -0.65 35.31
CA TYR A 51 -14.66 -0.35 34.21
C TYR A 51 -15.88 0.41 34.76
N TRP A 52 -16.09 1.63 34.28
CA TRP A 52 -17.36 2.33 34.39
C TRP A 52 -17.95 2.46 33.00
N ALA A 53 -18.96 1.63 32.72
CA ALA A 53 -19.85 1.79 31.60
C ALA A 53 -20.65 3.09 31.78
N TRP A 54 -20.54 4.01 30.83
CA TRP A 54 -21.50 5.08 30.62
C TRP A 54 -22.27 4.79 29.35
N THR A 55 -23.51 4.37 29.52
CA THR A 55 -24.57 4.52 28.52
C THR A 55 -25.11 5.94 28.64
N ASP A 56 -25.05 6.74 27.58
CA ASP A 56 -26.17 7.62 27.26
C ASP A 56 -26.14 8.12 25.81
N SER A 57 -27.09 7.59 25.04
CA SER A 57 -28.10 8.32 24.28
C SER A 57 -27.86 9.83 24.02
N SER A 58 -27.59 10.19 22.77
CA SER A 58 -28.26 11.35 22.14
C SER A 58 -28.25 11.22 20.62
N SER A 59 -29.46 11.03 20.12
CA SER A 59 -29.86 11.18 18.73
C SER A 59 -29.87 12.66 18.34
N ASP A 60 -29.03 13.06 17.40
CA ASP A 60 -29.21 14.33 16.70
C ASP A 60 -29.57 14.09 15.24
N SER A 61 -30.84 14.37 14.95
CA SER A 61 -31.43 14.37 13.63
C SER A 61 -30.96 15.60 12.85
N TRP A 62 -30.23 15.41 11.76
CA TRP A 62 -30.05 16.44 10.74
C TRP A 62 -31.05 16.23 9.61
N LYS A 63 -32.05 17.12 9.56
CA LYS A 63 -32.96 17.30 8.43
C LYS A 63 -32.31 18.28 7.45
N SER A 64 -31.78 17.78 6.35
CA SER A 64 -31.51 18.61 5.16
C SER A 64 -32.72 18.57 4.23
N SER A 65 -33.45 19.68 4.19
CA SER A 65 -34.48 19.96 3.20
C SER A 65 -33.82 20.41 1.89
N SER A 66 -33.96 19.62 0.83
CA SER A 66 -33.78 20.09 -0.55
C SER A 66 -35.00 19.68 -1.37
N SER A 67 -35.84 20.67 -1.62
CA SER A 67 -36.95 20.63 -2.56
C SER A 67 -36.44 20.71 -3.99
N SER A 68 -36.68 19.68 -4.79
CA SER A 68 -36.71 19.80 -6.24
C SER A 68 -37.92 19.03 -6.77
N SER A 69 -38.94 19.80 -7.11
CA SER A 69 -40.04 19.39 -7.97
C SER A 69 -39.49 18.81 -9.27
N TRP A 70 -40.00 17.66 -9.71
CA TRP A 70 -40.25 17.40 -11.12
C TRP A 70 -41.35 16.36 -11.31
N SER A 71 -42.03 16.55 -12.42
CA SER A 71 -43.40 16.23 -12.74
C SER A 71 -43.65 14.75 -13.01
N SER A 72 -44.78 14.28 -12.49
CA SER A 72 -45.37 12.96 -12.70
C SER A 72 -45.83 12.78 -14.14
N SER A 73 -45.35 11.73 -14.82
CA SER A 73 -46.04 11.14 -15.97
C SER A 73 -46.32 9.66 -15.71
N SER A 74 -47.59 9.39 -15.47
CA SER A 74 -48.25 8.10 -15.34
C SER A 74 -48.10 7.23 -16.60
N GLY A 75 -47.78 5.94 -16.44
CA GLY A 75 -47.75 4.98 -17.55
C GLY A 75 -47.74 3.51 -17.13
N LYS A 76 -48.93 2.99 -16.78
CA LYS A 76 -49.41 1.60 -16.90
C LYS A 76 -48.40 0.44 -16.82
N SER A 77 -48.40 -0.26 -15.67
CA SER A 77 -47.89 -1.63 -15.53
C SER A 77 -48.89 -2.67 -16.07
N GLY A 78 -48.50 -3.38 -17.13
CA GLY A 78 -49.18 -4.57 -17.65
C GLY A 78 -48.61 -5.85 -17.01
N LYS A 79 -49.51 -6.77 -16.68
CA LYS A 79 -49.23 -8.11 -16.15
C LYS A 79 -48.72 -9.09 -17.22
N SER A 80 -48.05 -10.12 -16.70
CA SER A 80 -47.98 -11.52 -17.16
C SER A 80 -46.86 -11.93 -18.11
N GLY A 81 -46.23 -13.07 -17.77
CA GLY A 81 -45.34 -13.81 -18.66
C GLY A 81 -44.32 -14.67 -17.92
N SER A 82 -44.77 -15.77 -17.32
CA SER A 82 -43.91 -16.87 -16.90
C SER A 82 -43.31 -17.58 -18.12
N SER A 83 -42.01 -17.82 -18.14
CA SER A 83 -41.43 -18.95 -18.88
C SER A 83 -40.12 -19.40 -18.25
N SER A 84 -40.12 -20.70 -17.96
CA SER A 84 -39.08 -21.59 -17.45
C SER A 84 -37.90 -21.82 -18.40
N GLY A 85 -36.75 -22.19 -17.81
CA GLY A 85 -35.60 -22.84 -18.44
C GLY A 85 -34.35 -21.96 -18.31
N GLY A 86 -33.22 -22.38 -17.75
CA GLY A 86 -32.70 -23.69 -17.38
C GLY A 86 -31.18 -23.64 -17.61
N GLY A 87 -30.39 -24.18 -16.70
CA GLY A 87 -28.94 -24.39 -16.89
C GLY A 87 -28.09 -23.78 -15.78
N GLY A 88 -27.96 -24.50 -14.67
CA GLY A 88 -26.95 -24.23 -13.65
C GLY A 88 -25.70 -25.08 -13.89
N TRP A 89 -24.54 -24.51 -13.57
CA TRP A 89 -23.29 -25.21 -13.28
C TRP A 89 -22.49 -24.31 -12.34
N TYR A 90 -22.38 -24.69 -11.06
CA TYR A 90 -21.19 -24.55 -10.21
C TYR A 90 -21.44 -25.38 -8.95
N GLY A 91 -20.62 -26.40 -8.77
CA GLY A 91 -20.68 -27.34 -7.65
C GLY A 91 -20.23 -26.67 -6.37
N LYS A 92 -21.03 -26.84 -5.32
CA LYS A 92 -20.63 -26.62 -3.93
C LYS A 92 -19.99 -27.91 -3.43
N ASN A 93 -18.78 -27.81 -2.90
CA ASN A 93 -18.24 -28.83 -2.00
C ASN A 93 -18.49 -28.34 -0.58
N ASP A 94 -19.38 -29.04 0.11
CA ASP A 94 -19.47 -29.05 1.56
C ASP A 94 -18.50 -30.14 2.04
N ASP A 95 -17.53 -29.80 2.89
CA ASP A 95 -16.86 -30.79 3.73
C ASP A 95 -16.78 -30.26 5.17
N ASP A 96 -17.58 -30.91 6.00
CA ASP A 96 -17.61 -30.83 7.46
C ASP A 96 -16.22 -31.12 8.06
N TRP A 97 -15.68 -30.19 8.87
CA TRP A 97 -14.63 -30.53 9.83
C TRP A 97 -15.19 -30.61 11.24
N ALA A 98 -15.41 -31.86 11.64
CA ALA A 98 -15.71 -32.25 13.00
C ALA A 98 -14.49 -32.10 13.91
N SER A 99 -14.74 -31.54 15.09
CA SER A 99 -13.94 -31.54 16.29
C SER A 99 -13.24 -32.88 16.60
N GLY A 100 -11.92 -32.85 16.79
CA GLY A 100 -11.13 -33.97 17.28
C GLY A 100 -10.12 -33.52 18.34
N SER A 101 -10.51 -33.65 19.61
CA SER A 101 -9.65 -33.58 20.79
C SER A 101 -8.60 -34.70 20.80
N GLY A 102 -7.32 -34.35 21.01
CA GLY A 102 -6.23 -35.30 21.17
C GLY A 102 -5.14 -34.79 22.11
N SER A 103 -5.18 -35.23 23.36
CA SER A 103 -4.19 -35.03 24.40
C SER A 103 -3.07 -36.08 24.35
N HIS A 104 -1.79 -35.68 24.38
CA HIS A 104 -0.63 -36.45 24.87
C HIS A 104 0.48 -35.43 25.20
N SER A 105 0.86 -35.18 26.46
CA SER A 105 1.63 -35.99 27.42
C SER A 105 3.15 -36.08 27.13
N THR A 106 3.88 -35.16 27.76
CA THR A 106 5.10 -35.32 28.58
C THR A 106 6.36 -36.03 28.05
N ASN A 107 7.46 -35.28 28.24
CA ASN A 107 8.86 -35.66 28.55
C ASN A 107 9.74 -36.13 27.39
N ASP A 108 10.83 -35.40 27.13
CA ASP A 108 12.11 -35.69 27.79
C ASP A 108 13.08 -34.50 27.67
N ASP A 109 13.89 -34.35 28.71
CA ASP A 109 15.03 -33.44 28.89
C ASP A 109 16.08 -33.57 27.77
N TRP A 110 17.02 -32.62 27.67
CA TRP A 110 18.47 -32.87 27.75
C TRP A 110 19.22 -31.55 27.50
N ALA A 111 19.97 -31.13 28.52
CA ALA A 111 20.86 -29.99 28.50
C ALA A 111 22.25 -30.33 27.91
N SER A 112 22.93 -29.26 27.51
CA SER A 112 24.38 -29.02 27.51
C SER A 112 25.25 -29.53 26.33
N GLY A 113 25.75 -28.55 25.56
CA GLY A 113 27.20 -28.28 25.46
C GLY A 113 27.93 -28.67 24.16
N GLY A 114 28.66 -27.71 23.57
CA GLY A 114 29.88 -28.02 22.81
C GLY A 114 30.07 -27.26 21.50
N HIS A 115 30.94 -26.24 21.54
CA HIS A 115 31.54 -25.58 20.39
C HIS A 115 32.20 -26.54 19.39
N SER A 116 32.05 -26.27 18.08
CA SER A 116 33.05 -26.52 17.03
C SER A 116 32.75 -25.67 15.79
N SER A 117 33.74 -24.90 15.32
CA SER A 117 33.71 -24.08 14.10
C SER A 117 34.03 -24.92 12.84
N PRO A 118 34.10 -24.34 11.62
CA PRO A 118 33.11 -24.54 10.58
C PRO A 118 33.62 -25.43 9.43
N SER A 119 32.78 -26.31 8.91
CA SER A 119 33.06 -27.07 7.68
C SER A 119 32.20 -26.57 6.53
N ASN A 120 32.88 -26.09 5.47
CA ASN A 120 32.35 -25.80 4.15
C ASN A 120 31.48 -26.94 3.62
N HIS A 121 30.17 -26.73 3.55
CA HIS A 121 29.27 -27.53 2.74
C HIS A 121 28.41 -26.65 1.84
N LYS A 122 28.53 -26.93 0.53
CA LYS A 122 27.68 -26.42 -0.54
C LYS A 122 26.21 -26.74 -0.22
N PRO A 123 25.27 -25.81 -0.43
CA PRO A 123 23.86 -26.12 -0.27
C PRO A 123 23.41 -27.06 -1.41
N SER A 124 22.98 -28.25 -1.02
CA SER A 124 22.17 -29.16 -1.83
C SER A 124 20.77 -28.57 -1.98
N LYS A 125 20.28 -28.56 -3.23
CA LYS A 125 18.91 -28.18 -3.62
C LYS A 125 17.88 -28.95 -2.79
N PRO A 126 16.80 -28.31 -2.31
CA PRO A 126 15.65 -29.04 -1.79
C PRO A 126 14.92 -29.75 -2.94
N SER A 127 14.51 -30.99 -2.67
CA SER A 127 13.63 -31.80 -3.51
C SER A 127 12.20 -31.29 -3.40
N ASN A 128 11.64 -30.85 -4.52
CA ASN A 128 10.19 -30.64 -4.66
C ASN A 128 9.56 -32.00 -4.95
N ASP A 129 8.82 -32.51 -3.97
CA ASP A 129 7.83 -33.57 -4.18
C ASP A 129 6.47 -32.88 -4.31
N ASP A 130 6.01 -32.70 -5.56
CA ASP A 130 4.62 -32.42 -5.88
C ASP A 130 4.25 -33.19 -7.15
N ASP A 131 3.82 -34.43 -6.93
CA ASP A 131 3.21 -35.31 -7.92
C ASP A 131 1.77 -34.86 -8.23
N TRP A 132 1.60 -34.02 -9.25
CA TRP A 132 0.32 -33.88 -9.97
C TRP A 132 0.58 -33.74 -11.49
N ALA A 133 1.03 -34.82 -12.12
CA ALA A 133 1.14 -34.94 -13.57
C ALA A 133 0.01 -35.83 -14.13
N GLY A 134 -1.13 -35.23 -14.44
CA GLY A 134 -2.12 -35.79 -15.35
C GLY A 134 -1.63 -35.60 -16.79
N GLY A 135 -1.28 -36.69 -17.46
CA GLY A 135 -0.71 -36.68 -18.81
C GLY A 135 -1.66 -36.12 -19.86
N TRP A 136 -1.15 -35.14 -20.63
CA TRP A 136 -1.71 -34.70 -21.90
C TRP A 136 -0.60 -34.82 -22.96
N GLU A 137 -0.53 -35.98 -23.61
CA GLU A 137 0.24 -36.15 -24.84
C GLU A 137 -0.56 -35.54 -26.00
N GLY A 138 -0.27 -34.28 -26.33
CA GLY A 138 -0.87 -33.53 -27.43
C GLY A 138 0.21 -32.88 -28.30
N GLY A 139 0.22 -33.24 -29.59
CA GLY A 139 1.28 -32.99 -30.56
C GLY A 139 1.87 -31.57 -30.62
N HIS A 140 3.20 -31.54 -30.77
CA HIS A 140 3.98 -30.36 -31.17
C HIS A 140 3.53 -29.86 -32.55
N THR A 141 2.62 -28.89 -32.58
CA THR A 141 2.53 -27.94 -33.70
C THR A 141 3.52 -26.83 -33.42
N SER A 142 4.36 -26.51 -34.41
CA SER A 142 5.30 -25.38 -34.33
C SER A 142 4.50 -24.09 -34.15
N SER A 143 4.41 -23.61 -32.91
CA SER A 143 3.84 -22.29 -32.61
C SER A 143 4.69 -21.24 -33.31
N SER A 144 4.18 -20.70 -34.40
CA SER A 144 4.72 -19.51 -35.04
C SER A 144 4.67 -18.38 -34.01
N LYS A 145 5.86 -17.87 -33.66
CA LYS A 145 6.02 -16.66 -32.84
C LYS A 145 5.01 -15.60 -33.32
N PRO A 146 4.06 -15.16 -32.49
CA PRO A 146 3.03 -14.22 -32.92
C PRO A 146 3.70 -12.97 -33.50
N GLU A 147 3.28 -12.57 -34.71
CA GLU A 147 3.73 -11.31 -35.30
C GLU A 147 3.37 -10.16 -34.35
N PRO A 148 4.27 -9.18 -34.15
CA PRO A 148 3.96 -8.00 -33.35
C PRO A 148 2.74 -7.30 -33.96
N ALA A 149 1.71 -7.12 -33.13
CA ALA A 149 0.49 -6.43 -33.54
C ALA A 149 0.84 -5.07 -34.17
N ALA A 150 0.25 -4.77 -35.33
CA ALA A 150 0.40 -3.48 -35.98
C ALA A 150 0.04 -2.35 -34.99
N ALA A 151 0.78 -1.23 -35.05
CA ALA A 151 0.55 -0.09 -34.17
C ALA A 151 -0.94 0.28 -34.14
N PRO A 152 -1.52 0.55 -32.95
CA PRO A 152 -2.94 0.82 -32.82
C PRO A 152 -3.32 1.99 -33.71
N THR A 153 -4.31 1.78 -34.57
CA THR A 153 -4.86 2.81 -35.46
C THR A 153 -5.72 3.84 -34.73
N HIS A 154 -5.85 3.69 -33.41
CA HIS A 154 -6.75 4.46 -32.56
C HIS A 154 -5.96 5.40 -31.64
N PRO A 155 -6.55 6.54 -31.24
CA PRO A 155 -5.90 7.48 -30.32
C PRO A 155 -5.55 6.81 -29.00
N THR A 156 -4.35 7.07 -28.50
CA THR A 156 -3.90 6.66 -27.17
C THR A 156 -3.25 7.87 -26.48
N GLY A 157 -2.91 7.74 -25.20
CA GLY A 157 -2.23 8.79 -24.43
C GLY A 157 -3.07 9.31 -23.27
N TRP A 158 -2.74 10.52 -22.82
CA TRP A 158 -3.45 11.20 -21.74
C TRP A 158 -4.73 11.88 -22.24
N LYS A 159 -5.79 11.85 -21.42
CA LYS A 159 -7.06 12.54 -21.67
C LYS A 159 -7.62 13.15 -20.38
N ASP A 160 -7.84 14.47 -20.36
CA ASP A 160 -8.22 15.23 -19.16
C ASP A 160 -9.59 14.86 -18.59
N ASP A 161 -10.53 14.44 -19.43
CA ASP A 161 -11.86 13.95 -19.01
C ASP A 161 -11.91 12.43 -18.86
N GLY A 162 -10.76 11.75 -18.93
CA GLY A 162 -10.64 10.31 -18.84
C GLY A 162 -11.03 9.56 -20.12
N TRP A 163 -10.70 8.28 -20.15
CA TRP A 163 -11.01 7.39 -21.29
C TRP A 163 -12.38 6.72 -21.18
N ASP A 164 -13.03 6.77 -20.02
CA ASP A 164 -14.33 6.16 -19.74
C ASP A 164 -15.46 6.67 -20.65
N ALA A 165 -15.34 7.90 -21.18
CA ALA A 165 -16.30 8.50 -22.10
C ALA A 165 -15.93 8.38 -23.59
N ASP A 166 -14.78 7.77 -23.93
CA ASP A 166 -14.29 7.70 -25.31
C ASP A 166 -15.14 6.80 -26.21
N GLU A 167 -15.53 7.25 -27.40
CA GLU A 167 -16.43 6.48 -28.28
C GLU A 167 -15.86 5.12 -28.69
N TYR A 168 -14.54 5.00 -28.81
CA TYR A 168 -13.90 3.75 -29.23
C TYR A 168 -13.70 2.79 -28.05
N TYR A 169 -13.19 3.29 -26.92
CA TYR A 169 -12.83 2.45 -25.77
C TYR A 169 -13.94 2.25 -24.73
N LYS A 170 -14.96 3.13 -24.70
CA LYS A 170 -15.97 3.15 -23.62
C LYS A 170 -16.59 1.78 -23.35
N THR A 171 -17.03 1.07 -24.39
CA THR A 171 -17.70 -0.23 -24.21
C THR A 171 -16.75 -1.27 -23.61
N ASP A 172 -15.47 -1.25 -24.02
CA ASP A 172 -14.47 -2.21 -23.52
C ASP A 172 -14.07 -1.86 -22.08
N ILE A 173 -13.85 -0.58 -21.77
CA ILE A 173 -13.53 -0.11 -20.41
C ILE A 173 -14.69 -0.42 -19.45
N GLU A 174 -15.94 -0.14 -19.85
CA GLU A 174 -17.13 -0.45 -19.06
C GLU A 174 -17.24 -1.96 -18.81
N GLY A 175 -16.96 -2.79 -19.83
CA GLY A 175 -16.93 -4.25 -19.70
C GLY A 175 -15.85 -4.74 -18.73
N ILE A 176 -14.63 -4.19 -18.83
CA ILE A 176 -13.53 -4.53 -17.93
C ILE A 176 -13.86 -4.16 -16.48
N ARG A 177 -14.37 -2.94 -16.24
CA ARG A 177 -14.78 -2.51 -14.89
C ARG A 177 -15.85 -3.43 -14.30
N GLN A 178 -16.88 -3.77 -15.08
CA GLN A 178 -17.93 -4.70 -14.63
C GLN A 178 -17.40 -6.10 -14.30
N GLU A 179 -16.50 -6.64 -15.13
CA GLU A 179 -15.88 -7.95 -14.89
C GLU A 179 -14.92 -7.92 -13.69
N CYS A 180 -14.17 -6.82 -13.50
CA CYS A 180 -13.33 -6.61 -12.32
C CYS A 180 -14.17 -6.53 -11.04
N ASN A 181 -15.30 -5.82 -11.07
CA ASN A 181 -16.22 -5.76 -9.93
C ASN A 181 -16.75 -7.14 -9.57
N ALA A 182 -17.18 -7.89 -10.58
CA ALA A 182 -17.66 -9.25 -10.36
C ALA A 182 -16.57 -10.16 -9.77
N LEU A 183 -15.31 -10.01 -10.21
CA LEU A 183 -14.16 -10.73 -9.66
C LEU A 183 -13.93 -10.34 -8.18
N ILE A 184 -13.94 -9.05 -7.85
CA ILE A 184 -13.74 -8.54 -6.49
C ILE A 184 -14.86 -9.03 -5.56
N GLU A 185 -16.11 -8.88 -5.96
CA GLU A 185 -17.26 -9.34 -5.17
C GLU A 185 -17.26 -10.87 -4.98
N ALA A 186 -16.86 -11.63 -5.99
CA ALA A 186 -16.73 -13.09 -5.88
C ALA A 186 -15.64 -13.55 -4.91
N SER A 187 -14.65 -12.69 -4.64
CA SER A 187 -13.60 -12.91 -3.63
C SER A 187 -13.96 -12.36 -2.25
N GLU A 188 -15.22 -11.99 -2.00
CA GLU A 188 -15.63 -11.30 -0.77
C GLU A 188 -14.78 -10.03 -0.51
N ARG A 189 -14.42 -9.33 -1.59
CA ARG A 189 -13.55 -8.15 -1.64
C ARG A 189 -12.07 -8.37 -1.34
N GLU A 190 -11.60 -9.59 -1.06
CA GLU A 190 -10.17 -9.85 -0.80
C GLU A 190 -9.24 -9.45 -1.96
N LEU A 191 -9.72 -9.52 -3.21
CA LEU A 191 -8.92 -9.10 -4.37
C LEU A 191 -8.82 -7.58 -4.52
N LEU A 192 -9.68 -6.79 -3.87
CA LEU A 192 -9.68 -5.33 -4.01
C LEU A 192 -8.31 -4.70 -3.68
N PRO A 193 -7.76 -4.88 -2.46
CA PRO A 193 -6.45 -4.32 -2.16
C PRO A 193 -5.32 -5.00 -2.93
N LYS A 194 -5.45 -6.30 -3.21
CA LYS A 194 -4.44 -7.08 -3.95
C LYS A 194 -4.26 -6.57 -5.38
N ILE A 195 -5.34 -6.16 -6.06
CA ILE A 195 -5.28 -5.57 -7.40
C ILE A 195 -4.58 -4.21 -7.37
N VAL A 196 -4.91 -3.34 -6.42
CA VAL A 196 -4.26 -2.02 -6.29
C VAL A 196 -2.76 -2.19 -5.99
N ARG A 197 -2.42 -3.08 -5.06
CA ARG A 197 -1.02 -3.43 -4.75
C ARG A 197 -0.30 -4.01 -5.97
N MET A 198 -0.92 -4.93 -6.70
CA MET A 198 -0.35 -5.52 -7.91
C MET A 198 0.07 -4.42 -8.90
N VAL A 199 -0.81 -3.46 -9.18
CA VAL A 199 -0.49 -2.40 -10.15
C VAL A 199 0.49 -1.37 -9.59
N PHE A 200 0.46 -1.08 -8.29
CA PHE A 200 1.52 -0.29 -7.67
C PHE A 200 2.90 -0.92 -7.89
N HIS A 201 3.02 -2.23 -7.67
CA HIS A 201 4.26 -2.98 -7.86
C HIS A 201 4.67 -3.06 -9.34
N ASP A 202 3.71 -3.22 -10.26
CA ASP A 202 3.94 -3.16 -11.72
C ASP A 202 4.54 -1.81 -12.17
N CYS A 203 4.17 -0.73 -11.50
CA CYS A 203 4.63 0.61 -11.84
C CYS A 203 6.00 0.97 -11.24
N VAL A 204 6.56 0.16 -10.34
CA VAL A 204 7.91 0.39 -9.80
C VAL A 204 8.92 0.09 -10.91
N GLY A 205 9.81 1.04 -11.20
CA GLY A 205 10.81 0.91 -12.26
C GLY A 205 10.67 2.00 -13.31
N THR A 206 10.70 1.63 -14.60
CA THR A 206 10.71 2.62 -15.69
C THR A 206 9.32 2.97 -16.21
N ALA A 207 8.34 2.07 -16.08
CA ALA A 207 6.97 2.24 -16.53
C ALA A 207 6.06 1.16 -15.93
N CYS A 208 4.76 1.40 -15.90
CA CYS A 208 3.77 0.33 -15.70
C CYS A 208 3.62 -0.50 -16.99
N ASP A 209 4.26 -1.65 -17.08
CA ASP A 209 4.37 -2.43 -18.32
C ASP A 209 3.71 -3.82 -18.25
N GLY A 210 2.89 -4.06 -17.24
CA GLY A 210 2.10 -5.27 -17.09
C GLY A 210 2.96 -6.49 -16.79
N CYS A 211 4.06 -6.35 -16.06
CA CYS A 211 4.96 -7.45 -15.71
C CYS A 211 5.43 -7.36 -14.27
N ILE A 212 5.38 -8.50 -13.58
CA ILE A 212 5.81 -8.61 -12.19
C ILE A 212 6.70 -9.83 -12.04
N ASN A 213 7.92 -9.59 -11.55
CA ASN A 213 8.85 -10.65 -11.23
C ASN A 213 8.38 -11.36 -9.94
N ILE A 214 7.69 -12.48 -10.09
CA ILE A 214 7.14 -13.24 -8.95
C ILE A 214 8.21 -13.98 -8.13
N ASP A 215 9.44 -14.06 -8.61
CA ASP A 215 10.56 -14.59 -7.81
C ASP A 215 11.07 -13.57 -6.78
N ASN A 216 10.70 -12.28 -6.92
CA ASN A 216 10.96 -11.27 -5.91
C ASN A 216 10.03 -11.48 -4.70
N VAL A 217 10.61 -11.56 -3.50
CA VAL A 217 9.88 -11.83 -2.25
C VAL A 217 8.82 -10.76 -1.94
N ASP A 218 9.06 -9.52 -2.32
CA ASP A 218 8.11 -8.43 -2.11
C ASP A 218 6.87 -8.56 -3.01
N ASN A 219 6.93 -9.37 -4.07
CA ASN A 219 5.79 -9.65 -4.95
C ASN A 219 4.96 -10.87 -4.51
N ARG A 220 5.23 -11.44 -3.33
CA ARG A 220 4.43 -12.51 -2.74
C ARG A 220 2.96 -12.11 -2.60
N GLY A 221 2.06 -13.06 -2.86
CA GLY A 221 0.61 -12.85 -2.88
C GLY A 221 0.07 -12.25 -4.18
N LEU A 222 0.91 -11.78 -5.12
CA LEU A 222 0.43 -11.12 -6.36
C LEU A 222 0.03 -12.09 -7.48
N ARG A 223 0.31 -13.39 -7.36
CA ARG A 223 -0.17 -14.40 -8.34
C ARG A 223 -1.69 -14.41 -8.45
N GLU A 224 -2.38 -14.27 -7.32
CA GLU A 224 -3.83 -14.38 -7.23
C GLU A 224 -4.56 -13.30 -8.04
N PRO A 225 -4.29 -11.98 -7.87
CA PRO A 225 -4.91 -10.96 -8.72
C PRO A 225 -4.48 -11.07 -10.20
N ILE A 226 -3.22 -11.44 -10.49
CA ILE A 226 -2.75 -11.64 -11.88
C ILE A 226 -3.56 -12.75 -12.57
N ASP A 227 -3.69 -13.90 -11.93
CA ASP A 227 -4.44 -15.04 -12.47
C ASP A 227 -5.93 -14.74 -12.57
N GLY A 228 -6.49 -14.00 -11.59
CA GLY A 228 -7.88 -13.56 -11.60
C GLY A 228 -8.22 -12.60 -12.74
N ILE A 229 -7.31 -11.67 -13.07
CA ILE A 229 -7.50 -10.69 -14.15
C ILE A 229 -7.22 -11.29 -15.55
N PHE A 230 -6.40 -12.35 -15.63
CA PHE A 230 -5.97 -12.93 -16.91
C PHE A 230 -7.08 -13.27 -17.92
N PRO A 231 -8.27 -13.79 -17.54
CA PRO A 231 -9.37 -13.98 -18.48
C PRO A 231 -9.82 -12.69 -19.19
N MET A 232 -9.83 -11.56 -18.48
CA MET A 232 -10.11 -10.25 -19.07
C MET A 232 -9.00 -9.85 -20.04
N VAL A 233 -7.73 -10.08 -19.68
CA VAL A 233 -6.58 -9.86 -20.58
C VAL A 233 -6.79 -10.60 -21.89
N GLN A 234 -7.10 -11.90 -21.84
CA GLN A 234 -7.33 -12.70 -23.05
C GLN A 234 -8.50 -12.21 -23.89
N LYS A 235 -9.56 -11.71 -23.25
CA LYS A 235 -10.75 -11.19 -23.92
C LYS A 235 -10.50 -9.85 -24.63
N TYR A 236 -9.76 -8.93 -24.00
CA TYR A 236 -9.59 -7.56 -24.47
C TYR A 236 -8.24 -7.27 -25.16
N ARG A 237 -7.29 -8.23 -25.18
CA ARG A 237 -5.93 -8.08 -25.78
C ARG A 237 -5.85 -7.65 -27.24
N SER A 238 -6.96 -7.72 -27.99
CA SER A 238 -7.00 -7.24 -29.37
C SER A 238 -7.11 -5.71 -29.49
N LYS A 239 -7.41 -5.01 -28.38
CA LYS A 239 -7.61 -3.55 -28.34
C LYS A 239 -6.79 -2.86 -27.25
N LEU A 240 -6.59 -3.52 -26.12
CA LEU A 240 -5.91 -2.99 -24.94
C LEU A 240 -4.76 -3.92 -24.57
N SER A 241 -3.66 -3.35 -24.10
CA SER A 241 -2.56 -4.12 -23.53
C SER A 241 -2.96 -4.74 -22.19
N ARG A 242 -2.23 -5.75 -21.73
CA ARG A 242 -2.40 -6.28 -20.38
C ARG A 242 -2.18 -5.17 -19.34
N ALA A 243 -1.16 -4.34 -19.53
CA ALA A 243 -0.87 -3.20 -18.67
C ALA A 243 -2.05 -2.20 -18.57
N ASP A 244 -2.73 -1.92 -19.68
CA ASP A 244 -3.94 -1.07 -19.65
C ASP A 244 -5.10 -1.73 -18.89
N ILE A 245 -5.30 -3.04 -19.07
CA ILE A 245 -6.36 -3.79 -18.38
C ILE A 245 -6.11 -3.82 -16.86
N TRP A 246 -4.86 -4.02 -16.45
CA TRP A 246 -4.44 -3.94 -15.04
C TRP A 246 -4.73 -2.55 -14.46
N ALA A 247 -4.34 -1.48 -15.15
CA ALA A 247 -4.60 -0.10 -14.71
C ALA A 247 -6.11 0.21 -14.58
N ILE A 248 -6.95 -0.27 -15.51
CA ILE A 248 -8.42 -0.15 -15.41
C ILE A 248 -8.93 -0.85 -14.14
N CYS A 249 -8.48 -2.09 -13.89
CA CYS A 249 -8.88 -2.86 -12.72
C CYS A 249 -8.46 -2.18 -11.40
N ALA A 250 -7.26 -1.60 -11.33
CA ALA A 250 -6.81 -0.87 -10.15
C ALA A 250 -7.64 0.38 -9.84
N MET A 251 -7.97 1.17 -10.87
CA MET A 251 -8.84 2.35 -10.70
C MET A 251 -10.25 1.97 -10.28
N GLU A 252 -10.76 0.84 -10.77
CA GLU A 252 -12.05 0.32 -10.36
C GLU A 252 -12.01 -0.22 -8.92
N ALA A 253 -11.01 -1.02 -8.56
CA ALA A 253 -10.82 -1.51 -7.19
C ALA A 253 -10.74 -0.36 -6.18
N ALA A 254 -10.00 0.71 -6.51
CA ALA A 254 -9.95 1.92 -5.70
C ALA A 254 -11.32 2.63 -5.61
N SER A 255 -12.09 2.67 -6.70
CA SER A 255 -13.43 3.26 -6.70
C SER A 255 -14.39 2.47 -5.79
N MET A 256 -14.33 1.13 -5.83
CA MET A 256 -15.10 0.23 -4.97
C MET A 256 -14.72 0.30 -3.48
N ALA A 257 -13.54 0.82 -3.17
CA ALA A 257 -13.07 1.00 -1.80
C ALA A 257 -13.77 2.18 -1.09
N VAL A 258 -14.27 3.14 -1.86
CA VAL A 258 -14.96 4.32 -1.31
C VAL A 258 -16.40 3.93 -0.95
N PRO A 259 -16.86 4.19 0.28
CA PRO A 259 -18.20 3.78 0.70
C PRO A 259 -19.28 4.62 0.01
N GLY A 260 -20.42 3.97 -0.27
CA GLY A 260 -21.58 4.59 -0.91
C GLY A 260 -21.64 4.35 -2.42
N ASP A 261 -22.81 4.61 -3.00
CA ASP A 261 -23.02 4.39 -4.43
C ASP A 261 -22.43 5.54 -5.26
N GLY A 262 -21.60 5.20 -6.26
CA GLY A 262 -21.28 6.10 -7.37
C GLY A 262 -19.99 6.91 -7.26
N HIS A 263 -19.08 6.58 -6.34
CA HIS A 263 -17.72 7.10 -6.47
C HIS A 263 -17.03 6.44 -7.67
N HIS A 264 -16.32 7.25 -8.45
CA HIS A 264 -15.69 6.78 -9.68
C HIS A 264 -14.42 7.57 -9.92
N PHE A 265 -13.29 6.86 -9.95
CA PHE A 265 -12.03 7.42 -10.38
C PHE A 265 -11.82 7.14 -11.88
N PRO A 266 -11.82 8.17 -12.74
CA PRO A 266 -11.60 7.99 -14.17
C PRO A 266 -10.16 7.58 -14.45
N LEU A 267 -9.97 6.77 -15.50
CA LEU A 267 -8.64 6.41 -15.98
C LEU A 267 -8.21 7.42 -17.05
N HIS A 268 -7.09 8.11 -16.84
CA HIS A 268 -6.66 9.19 -17.73
C HIS A 268 -5.67 8.78 -18.82
N TYR A 269 -5.06 7.60 -18.73
CA TYR A 269 -4.09 7.12 -19.72
C TYR A 269 -4.45 5.73 -20.25
N ILE A 270 -4.38 5.58 -21.58
CA ILE A 270 -4.47 4.31 -22.33
C ILE A 270 -3.30 4.26 -23.34
N GLY A 271 -2.83 3.08 -23.69
CA GLY A 271 -1.74 2.87 -24.63
C GLY A 271 -0.44 2.44 -23.94
N ARG A 272 -0.54 1.83 -22.75
CA ARG A 272 0.61 1.18 -22.12
C ARG A 272 1.09 0.03 -22.98
N LYS A 273 2.38 -0.29 -22.90
CA LYS A 273 2.97 -1.40 -23.65
C LYS A 273 3.30 -2.52 -22.70
N ASP A 274 2.89 -3.73 -23.07
CA ASP A 274 3.29 -4.91 -22.33
C ASP A 274 4.80 -5.12 -22.43
N CYS A 275 5.44 -5.48 -21.33
CA CYS A 275 6.85 -5.83 -21.31
C CYS A 275 7.13 -7.03 -22.24
N ALA A 276 8.36 -7.13 -22.75
CA ALA A 276 8.73 -8.12 -23.76
C ALA A 276 9.15 -9.48 -23.17
N ASP A 277 9.51 -9.52 -21.90
CA ASP A 277 10.12 -10.63 -21.19
C ASP A 277 9.17 -11.35 -20.21
N GLY A 278 7.96 -10.80 -20.01
CA GLY A 278 6.87 -11.46 -19.32
C GLY A 278 6.17 -12.52 -20.18
N ASP A 279 5.63 -13.55 -19.53
CA ASP A 279 4.75 -14.51 -20.18
C ASP A 279 3.39 -13.89 -20.56
N GLU A 280 2.45 -14.69 -21.06
CA GLU A 280 1.12 -14.18 -21.44
C GLU A 280 0.36 -13.55 -20.26
N LYS A 281 0.59 -14.06 -19.03
CA LYS A 281 -0.05 -13.57 -17.81
C LYS A 281 0.62 -12.32 -17.25
N GLY A 282 1.89 -12.08 -17.60
CA GLY A 282 2.71 -11.02 -17.03
C GLY A 282 3.67 -11.51 -15.94
N TYR A 283 3.91 -12.81 -15.84
CA TYR A 283 4.98 -13.32 -14.98
C TYR A 283 6.33 -13.14 -15.69
N GLY A 284 7.22 -12.35 -15.09
CA GLY A 284 8.52 -11.98 -15.65
C GLY A 284 8.83 -10.51 -15.37
N GLY A 285 9.62 -9.86 -16.21
CA GLY A 285 10.04 -8.47 -15.97
C GLY A 285 11.31 -8.37 -15.13
N GLU A 286 11.77 -7.14 -14.96
CA GLU A 286 12.99 -6.83 -14.22
C GLU A 286 12.79 -7.04 -12.71
N ASP A 287 13.90 -7.38 -12.03
CA ASP A 287 13.92 -7.46 -10.57
C ASP A 287 14.13 -6.07 -9.97
N HIS A 288 13.03 -5.32 -9.83
CA HIS A 288 13.06 -3.99 -9.25
C HIS A 288 13.14 -4.06 -7.72
N ALA A 289 13.97 -3.18 -7.13
CA ALA A 289 13.95 -2.95 -5.69
C ALA A 289 12.64 -2.23 -5.32
N MET A 290 11.81 -2.87 -4.51
CA MET A 290 10.54 -2.29 -4.04
C MET A 290 10.78 -1.25 -2.96
N CYS A 291 9.75 -0.43 -2.69
CA CYS A 291 9.78 0.50 -1.58
C CYS A 291 9.93 -0.28 -0.28
N SER A 292 11.06 -0.12 0.42
CA SER A 292 11.26 -0.79 1.71
C SER A 292 10.20 -0.31 2.72
N ASN A 293 9.87 -1.18 3.65
CA ASN A 293 9.02 -0.86 4.81
C ASN A 293 9.82 -0.17 5.93
N ASP A 294 11.15 -0.11 5.78
CA ASP A 294 12.14 0.40 6.73
C ASP A 294 12.81 1.68 6.20
N LEU A 295 12.00 2.63 5.70
CA LEU A 295 12.48 3.90 5.16
C LEU A 295 12.26 5.07 6.13
N SER A 296 13.18 6.03 6.08
CA SER A 296 12.97 7.35 6.68
C SER A 296 11.98 8.15 5.84
N ASN A 297 11.52 9.30 6.36
CA ASN A 297 10.65 10.20 5.60
C ASN A 297 11.34 10.64 4.29
N HIS A 298 12.62 10.98 4.37
CA HIS A 298 13.41 11.43 3.23
C HIS A 298 13.59 10.34 2.18
N ASP A 299 13.94 9.12 2.59
CA ASP A 299 14.17 8.00 1.65
C ASP A 299 12.86 7.57 0.98
N MET A 300 11.74 7.59 1.71
CA MET A 300 10.43 7.32 1.13
C MET A 300 10.05 8.39 0.08
N LEU A 301 10.18 9.67 0.41
CA LEU A 301 9.90 10.74 -0.57
C LEU A 301 10.81 10.65 -1.80
N GLU A 302 12.10 10.32 -1.61
CA GLU A 302 13.03 10.09 -2.71
C GLU A 302 12.61 8.88 -3.57
N PHE A 303 12.18 7.78 -2.95
CA PHE A 303 11.68 6.61 -3.68
C PHE A 303 10.51 6.98 -4.59
N PHE A 304 9.51 7.69 -4.06
CA PHE A 304 8.33 8.08 -4.82
C PHE A 304 8.65 9.12 -5.92
N ALA A 305 9.58 10.03 -5.65
CA ALA A 305 10.07 10.95 -6.67
C ALA A 305 10.76 10.22 -7.83
N ASN A 306 11.61 9.24 -7.52
CA ASN A 306 12.41 8.52 -8.52
C ASN A 306 11.62 7.47 -9.30
N ASN A 307 10.61 6.85 -8.68
CA ASN A 307 9.85 5.76 -9.28
C ASN A 307 8.45 6.17 -9.76
N PHE A 308 7.94 7.35 -9.39
CA PHE A 308 6.60 7.81 -9.81
C PHE A 308 6.54 9.30 -10.18
N GLY A 309 7.67 10.03 -10.14
CA GLY A 309 7.71 11.46 -10.42
C GLY A 309 6.96 12.30 -9.38
N MET A 310 6.71 11.75 -8.20
CA MET A 310 5.99 12.38 -7.11
C MET A 310 6.93 13.24 -6.27
N HIS A 311 7.22 14.45 -6.76
CA HIS A 311 8.06 15.43 -6.06
C HIS A 311 7.29 16.22 -4.99
N ASP A 312 5.96 16.20 -5.01
CA ASP A 312 5.13 16.84 -3.99
C ASP A 312 4.86 15.83 -2.86
N PRO A 313 5.31 16.08 -1.62
CA PRO A 313 5.05 15.18 -0.49
C PRO A 313 3.56 14.92 -0.26
N ARG A 314 2.67 15.83 -0.65
CA ARG A 314 1.22 15.63 -0.55
C ARG A 314 0.74 14.45 -1.39
N GLU A 315 1.32 14.25 -2.57
CA GLU A 315 0.99 13.12 -3.47
C GLU A 315 1.40 11.78 -2.86
N VAL A 316 2.54 11.76 -2.15
CA VAL A 316 3.01 10.55 -1.45
C VAL A 316 2.09 10.23 -0.28
N VAL A 317 1.82 11.23 0.58
CA VAL A 317 0.94 11.06 1.75
C VAL A 317 -0.45 10.57 1.33
N VAL A 318 -1.04 11.13 0.26
CA VAL A 318 -2.38 10.74 -0.18
C VAL A 318 -2.42 9.31 -0.73
N VAL A 319 -1.40 8.85 -1.48
CA VAL A 319 -1.38 7.47 -1.98
C VAL A 319 -1.21 6.47 -0.85
N MET A 320 -0.33 6.76 0.12
CA MET A 320 -0.14 5.91 1.30
C MET A 320 -1.44 5.72 2.08
N GLY A 321 -2.37 6.69 2.01
CA GLY A 321 -3.72 6.57 2.57
C GLY A 321 -4.55 5.38 2.08
N PHE A 322 -4.17 4.74 0.95
CA PHE A 322 -4.82 3.51 0.51
C PHE A 322 -4.68 2.36 1.53
N HIS A 323 -3.69 2.41 2.42
CA HIS A 323 -3.55 1.46 3.52
C HIS A 323 -4.78 1.37 4.45
N SER A 324 -5.68 2.37 4.43
CA SER A 324 -7.00 2.27 5.08
C SER A 324 -7.90 1.17 4.51
N ALA A 325 -7.71 0.80 3.25
CA ALA A 325 -8.53 -0.15 2.49
C ALA A 325 -7.82 -1.49 2.26
N SER A 326 -6.83 -1.83 3.09
CA SER A 326 -6.04 -3.05 2.92
C SER A 326 -5.72 -3.74 4.24
N THR A 327 -5.44 -5.04 4.13
CA THR A 327 -4.85 -5.85 5.19
C THR A 327 -3.43 -6.28 4.77
N VAL A 328 -2.66 -6.69 5.77
CA VAL A 328 -1.35 -7.30 5.63
C VAL A 328 -1.44 -8.76 6.04
N ASN A 329 -0.75 -9.60 5.28
CA ASN A 329 -0.60 -11.01 5.59
C ASN A 329 0.87 -11.30 5.91
N ARG A 330 1.09 -11.91 7.08
CA ARG A 330 2.42 -12.21 7.60
C ARG A 330 3.20 -13.16 6.70
N ASP A 331 2.55 -14.13 6.07
CA ASP A 331 3.21 -15.11 5.19
C ASP A 331 3.68 -14.49 3.87
N ASN A 332 3.11 -13.33 3.50
CA ASN A 332 3.49 -12.59 2.31
C ASN A 332 4.59 -11.54 2.60
N SER A 333 4.48 -10.82 3.70
CA SER A 333 5.28 -9.59 3.94
C SER A 333 6.17 -9.63 5.19
N GLY A 334 5.84 -10.49 6.15
CA GLY A 334 6.47 -10.56 7.47
C GLY A 334 5.88 -9.62 8.51
N PHE A 335 4.84 -8.86 8.17
CA PHE A 335 4.13 -7.96 9.08
C PHE A 335 2.81 -8.57 9.55
N GLY A 336 2.36 -8.17 10.73
CA GLY A 336 1.15 -8.66 11.36
C GLY A 336 1.34 -9.96 12.16
N ASN A 337 0.22 -10.56 12.52
CA ASN A 337 0.12 -11.71 13.41
C ASN A 337 -0.12 -13.01 12.63
N ILE A 338 0.40 -14.12 13.14
CA ILE A 338 0.22 -15.44 12.51
C ILE A 338 -1.27 -15.83 12.57
N GLY A 339 -1.82 -16.25 11.44
CA GLY A 339 -3.19 -16.77 11.36
C GLY A 339 -4.28 -15.70 11.45
N ARG A 340 -3.92 -14.42 11.28
CA ARG A 340 -4.85 -13.30 11.21
C ARG A 340 -4.45 -12.35 10.09
N GLU A 341 -5.43 -11.69 9.49
CA GLU A 341 -5.19 -10.52 8.66
C GLU A 341 -5.25 -9.27 9.55
N ASP A 342 -4.10 -8.62 9.69
CA ASP A 342 -4.02 -7.33 10.35
C ASP A 342 -4.17 -6.23 9.32
N GLY A 343 -4.52 -5.01 9.74
CA GLY A 343 -4.48 -3.87 8.85
C GLY A 343 -4.01 -2.62 9.57
N TRP A 344 -4.08 -1.49 8.86
CA TRP A 344 -3.62 -0.20 9.37
C TRP A 344 -4.71 0.58 10.11
N VAL A 345 -5.93 0.07 10.09
CA VAL A 345 -7.10 0.67 10.73
C VAL A 345 -7.91 -0.42 11.45
N GLU A 346 -8.73 -0.01 12.41
CA GLU A 346 -9.72 -0.93 12.99
C GLU A 346 -10.74 -1.36 11.92
N ASN A 347 -11.06 -2.67 11.89
CA ASN A 347 -11.94 -3.30 10.89
C ASN A 347 -11.41 -3.14 9.45
N ALA A 348 -10.10 -3.33 9.26
CA ALA A 348 -9.46 -3.23 7.95
C ALA A 348 -9.94 -4.29 6.94
N ASP A 349 -10.54 -5.38 7.42
CA ASP A 349 -11.20 -6.42 6.62
C ASP A 349 -12.45 -5.92 5.88
N GLU A 350 -12.94 -4.72 6.19
CA GLU A 350 -14.00 -4.06 5.41
C GLU A 350 -13.47 -3.45 4.08
N TYR A 351 -12.15 -3.29 3.94
CA TYR A 351 -11.48 -2.72 2.75
C TYR A 351 -12.07 -1.36 2.34
N ILE A 352 -12.18 -0.43 3.30
CA ILE A 352 -12.77 0.90 3.11
C ILE A 352 -11.69 1.97 3.02
N LEU A 353 -11.65 2.66 1.87
CA LEU A 353 -10.79 3.82 1.67
C LEU A 353 -11.36 5.00 2.47
N SER A 354 -10.63 5.41 3.50
CA SER A 354 -11.04 6.49 4.39
C SER A 354 -9.84 7.14 5.08
N ASN A 355 -10.06 8.30 5.70
CA ASN A 355 -9.03 8.96 6.48
C ASN A 355 -8.71 8.31 7.83
N LYS A 356 -9.31 7.15 8.15
CA LYS A 356 -9.02 6.39 9.37
C LYS A 356 -7.54 6.03 9.48
N TYR A 357 -6.83 5.81 8.37
CA TYR A 357 -5.39 5.56 8.37
C TYR A 357 -4.61 6.69 9.06
N TYR A 358 -4.88 7.94 8.67
CA TYR A 358 -4.25 9.11 9.28
C TYR A 358 -4.69 9.34 10.72
N GLN A 359 -5.96 9.04 11.03
CA GLN A 359 -6.49 9.15 12.39
C GLN A 359 -5.83 8.12 13.33
N SER A 360 -5.67 6.86 12.89
CA SER A 360 -4.98 5.81 13.64
C SER A 360 -3.55 6.22 13.99
N MET A 361 -2.78 6.72 13.01
CA MET A 361 -1.41 7.18 13.24
C MET A 361 -1.32 8.27 14.33
N LYS A 362 -2.29 9.19 14.38
CA LYS A 362 -2.30 10.32 15.33
C LYS A 362 -2.85 9.97 16.71
N ASN A 363 -3.86 9.11 16.77
CA ASN A 363 -4.67 8.93 17.98
C ASN A 363 -4.15 7.83 18.91
N PHE A 364 -3.24 7.00 18.42
CA PHE A 364 -2.72 5.85 19.14
C PHE A 364 -1.31 6.09 19.69
N VAL A 365 -1.01 5.40 20.79
CA VAL A 365 0.33 5.33 21.38
C VAL A 365 1.02 4.11 20.78
N TRP A 366 1.86 4.35 19.78
CA TRP A 366 2.51 3.29 19.02
C TRP A 366 3.78 2.78 19.71
N GLU A 367 3.88 1.48 19.87
CA GLU A 367 5.04 0.79 20.41
C GLU A 367 5.72 -0.03 19.32
N LEU A 368 7.05 -0.10 19.33
CA LEU A 368 7.81 -0.85 18.33
C LEU A 368 7.98 -2.30 18.81
N GLN A 369 7.60 -3.26 17.97
CA GLN A 369 7.73 -4.70 18.23
C GLN A 369 8.55 -5.38 17.15
N ARG A 370 9.35 -6.36 17.56
CA ARG A 370 10.02 -7.30 16.67
C ARG A 370 9.11 -8.49 16.37
N VAL A 371 8.90 -8.76 15.10
CA VAL A 371 8.03 -9.83 14.58
C VAL A 371 8.90 -10.90 13.95
N GLU A 372 9.02 -12.03 14.65
CA GLU A 372 9.85 -13.16 14.21
C GLU A 372 9.19 -13.93 13.07
N ASN A 373 9.90 -14.06 11.95
CA ASN A 373 9.41 -14.80 10.79
C ASN A 373 10.32 -15.98 10.46
N VAL A 374 9.82 -16.83 9.58
CA VAL A 374 10.55 -17.98 9.06
C VAL A 374 10.89 -17.74 7.59
N ASP A 375 12.08 -18.20 7.20
CA ASP A 375 12.54 -18.08 5.82
C ASP A 375 11.49 -18.60 4.83
N PRO A 376 11.31 -17.92 3.69
CA PRO A 376 12.12 -16.79 3.21
C PRO A 376 11.55 -15.41 3.58
N VAL A 377 10.54 -15.35 4.45
CA VAL A 377 10.01 -14.07 4.92
C VAL A 377 10.92 -13.56 6.05
N PRO A 378 11.55 -12.40 5.91
CA PRO A 378 12.48 -11.91 6.92
C PRO A 378 11.75 -11.50 8.20
N THR A 379 12.40 -11.65 9.36
CA THR A 379 11.97 -11.01 10.61
C THR A 379 11.88 -9.49 10.39
N ARG A 380 10.85 -8.85 10.96
CA ARG A 380 10.57 -7.42 10.78
C ARG A 380 10.45 -6.69 12.11
N TYR A 381 10.54 -5.36 12.06
CA TYR A 381 10.01 -4.49 13.09
C TYR A 381 8.71 -3.86 12.61
N GLN A 382 7.71 -3.81 13.47
CA GLN A 382 6.44 -3.14 13.19
C GLN A 382 6.02 -2.31 14.39
N TRP A 383 5.16 -1.34 14.16
CA TRP A 383 4.50 -0.58 15.22
C TRP A 383 3.14 -1.19 15.50
N TYR A 384 2.79 -1.30 16.77
CA TYR A 384 1.50 -1.81 17.23
C TYR A 384 0.91 -0.88 18.28
N PHE A 385 -0.41 -0.95 18.43
CA PHE A 385 -1.17 -0.28 19.47
C PHE A 385 -1.99 -1.34 20.20
N ASP A 386 -1.90 -1.36 21.53
CA ASP A 386 -2.65 -2.22 22.48
C ASP A 386 -2.02 -3.60 22.84
N PRO A 387 -1.97 -3.99 24.14
CA PRO A 387 -1.21 -5.13 24.66
C PRO A 387 -1.94 -6.49 24.57
N LEU A 388 -3.08 -6.56 23.86
CA LEU A 388 -3.77 -7.82 23.56
C LEU A 388 -3.43 -8.37 22.16
N ASP A 389 -2.44 -7.78 21.48
CA ASP A 389 -2.00 -8.15 20.14
C ASP A 389 -3.14 -8.19 19.12
N ALA A 390 -4.18 -7.36 19.25
CA ALA A 390 -5.39 -7.38 18.40
C ALA A 390 -5.69 -6.06 17.68
N GLY A 391 -4.74 -5.12 17.71
CA GLY A 391 -4.90 -3.79 17.13
C GLY A 391 -4.37 -3.66 15.70
N PRO A 392 -4.57 -2.48 15.08
CA PRO A 392 -3.92 -2.14 13.83
C PRO A 392 -2.40 -2.10 14.00
N ILE A 393 -1.70 -2.23 12.88
CA ILE A 393 -0.25 -2.14 12.82
C ILE A 393 0.17 -0.96 11.92
N MET A 394 1.41 -0.52 12.05
CA MET A 394 2.06 0.40 11.11
C MET A 394 3.48 -0.10 10.81
N THR A 395 3.98 0.15 9.61
CA THR A 395 5.40 -0.05 9.27
C THR A 395 6.22 1.18 9.64
N ASN A 396 7.56 1.10 9.54
CA ASN A 396 8.39 2.29 9.70
C ASN A 396 8.07 3.32 8.60
N SER A 397 7.87 2.88 7.37
CA SER A 397 7.48 3.76 6.26
C SER A 397 6.13 4.47 6.51
N ASP A 398 5.15 3.82 7.13
CA ASP A 398 3.90 4.47 7.55
C ASP A 398 4.15 5.54 8.62
N MET A 399 4.83 5.17 9.70
CA MET A 399 5.10 6.09 10.80
C MET A 399 6.04 7.24 10.39
N SER A 400 6.82 7.03 9.32
CA SER A 400 7.68 8.06 8.72
C SER A 400 6.90 9.25 8.17
N LEU A 401 5.58 9.11 7.95
CA LEU A 401 4.72 10.23 7.54
C LEU A 401 4.53 11.26 8.66
N LEU A 402 4.61 10.83 9.93
CA LEU A 402 4.51 11.71 11.10
C LEU A 402 5.89 12.02 11.71
N PHE A 403 6.79 11.06 11.71
CA PHE A 403 8.07 11.13 12.39
C PHE A 403 9.21 11.01 11.40
N ASP A 404 10.30 11.75 11.62
CA ASP A 404 11.50 11.58 10.84
C ASP A 404 12.43 10.61 11.57
N PHE A 405 12.73 9.48 10.93
CA PHE A 405 13.59 8.45 11.48
C PHE A 405 15.04 8.55 10.98
N ASP A 406 15.40 9.58 10.21
CA ASP A 406 16.78 9.77 9.76
C ASP A 406 17.75 9.86 10.95
N GLY A 407 18.78 9.01 10.91
CA GLY A 407 19.75 8.84 12.01
C GLY A 407 19.24 8.09 13.25
N TYR A 408 17.98 7.65 13.27
CA TYR A 408 17.39 6.87 14.37
C TYR A 408 17.12 5.40 14.01
N MET A 409 17.12 5.04 12.72
CA MET A 409 16.99 3.64 12.29
C MET A 409 18.33 2.92 12.24
N GLN A 410 18.35 1.66 12.68
CA GLN A 410 19.52 0.80 12.59
C GLN A 410 19.12 -0.68 12.49
N ALA A 411 20.10 -1.55 12.29
CA ALA A 411 19.92 -2.99 12.47
C ALA A 411 20.13 -3.40 13.94
N ASP A 412 19.38 -4.40 14.39
CA ASP A 412 19.56 -4.98 15.71
C ASP A 412 20.83 -5.85 15.82
N LYS A 413 21.07 -6.43 17.01
CA LYS A 413 22.23 -7.30 17.27
C LYS A 413 22.29 -8.56 16.39
N ASN A 414 21.18 -8.96 15.81
CA ASN A 414 21.03 -10.11 14.91
C ASN A 414 21.06 -9.70 13.43
N GLY A 415 21.21 -8.41 13.13
CA GLY A 415 21.20 -7.88 11.77
C GLY A 415 19.81 -7.67 11.18
N VAL A 416 18.75 -7.67 12.00
CA VAL A 416 17.39 -7.33 11.56
C VAL A 416 17.28 -5.82 11.42
N GLU A 417 17.03 -5.35 10.20
CA GLU A 417 16.82 -3.92 9.88
C GLU A 417 15.48 -3.41 10.42
N GLY A 418 15.34 -2.09 10.54
CA GLY A 418 14.09 -1.44 10.97
C GLY A 418 13.96 -1.16 12.47
N LEU A 419 15.03 -1.36 13.25
CA LEU A 419 15.03 -0.95 14.66
C LEU A 419 15.11 0.58 14.77
N VAL A 420 14.07 1.21 15.33
CA VAL A 420 14.00 2.66 15.54
C VAL A 420 14.37 3.02 16.98
N MET A 421 15.38 3.88 17.15
CA MET A 421 15.97 4.27 18.44
C MET A 421 15.42 5.60 18.97
N CYS A 422 14.11 5.82 18.85
CA CYS A 422 13.40 6.96 19.40
C CYS A 422 11.94 6.59 19.72
N LEU A 423 11.31 7.35 20.63
CA LEU A 423 9.92 7.16 21.03
C LEU A 423 8.98 8.07 20.22
N THR A 424 7.89 7.53 19.69
CA THR A 424 6.85 8.31 19.01
C THR A 424 5.92 9.03 20.00
N ASN A 425 5.88 8.55 21.24
CA ASN A 425 5.07 9.12 22.32
C ASN A 425 5.80 8.95 23.67
N PRO A 426 5.78 9.95 24.57
CA PRO A 426 6.38 9.84 25.90
C PRO A 426 5.73 8.80 26.83
N GLU A 427 4.54 8.31 26.50
CA GLU A 427 3.84 7.25 27.22
C GLU A 427 4.07 5.86 26.61
N ALA A 428 4.74 5.76 25.46
CA ALA A 428 5.04 4.46 24.83
C ALA A 428 6.03 3.68 25.70
N GLU A 429 5.74 2.40 25.94
CA GLU A 429 6.69 1.48 26.57
C GLU A 429 7.63 0.92 25.50
N PHE A 430 8.92 0.79 25.82
CA PHE A 430 9.96 0.39 24.87
C PHE A 430 10.74 -0.81 25.39
N GLU A 431 10.19 -2.01 25.22
CA GLU A 431 10.83 -3.23 25.67
C GLU A 431 11.77 -3.80 24.61
N ILE A 432 12.99 -3.26 24.51
CA ILE A 432 14.03 -3.84 23.65
C ILE A 432 15.13 -4.46 24.51
N GLU A 433 15.34 -5.76 24.32
CA GLU A 433 16.32 -6.54 25.08
C GLU A 433 17.73 -5.94 24.97
N GLY A 434 18.19 -5.32 26.06
CA GLY A 434 19.54 -4.76 26.19
C GLY A 434 19.63 -3.23 26.14
N LEU A 435 18.49 -2.53 26.11
CA LEU A 435 18.42 -1.07 26.26
C LEU A 435 17.68 -0.73 27.56
N GLU A 436 18.20 0.21 28.34
CA GLU A 436 17.51 0.77 29.51
C GLU A 436 16.69 2.00 29.06
N ASP A 437 15.43 2.10 29.48
CA ASP A 437 14.46 3.11 29.01
C ASP A 437 14.87 4.57 29.27
N GLU A 438 15.78 4.81 30.22
CA GLU A 438 16.03 6.16 30.77
C GLU A 438 16.69 7.15 29.78
N ASP A 439 17.15 6.70 28.61
CA ASP A 439 17.92 7.51 27.64
C ASP A 439 17.34 7.59 26.21
N ILE A 440 16.14 7.05 25.94
CA ILE A 440 15.59 7.04 24.57
C ILE A 440 14.91 8.39 24.26
N PRO A 441 15.37 9.15 23.23
CA PRO A 441 14.79 10.43 22.88
C PRO A 441 13.44 10.28 22.18
N LEU A 442 12.64 11.35 22.16
CA LEU A 442 11.47 11.42 21.28
C LEU A 442 11.91 11.55 19.81
N CYS A 443 11.19 10.90 18.90
CA CYS A 443 11.43 11.04 17.47
C CYS A 443 11.12 12.49 17.02
N PRO A 444 11.95 13.09 16.15
CA PRO A 444 11.60 14.36 15.51
C PRO A 444 10.37 14.18 14.61
N MET A 445 9.63 15.26 14.38
CA MET A 445 8.48 15.24 13.47
C MET A 445 8.95 15.35 12.01
N ALA A 446 8.29 14.65 11.10
CA ALA A 446 8.50 14.78 9.67
C ALA A 446 7.88 16.08 9.13
N GLU A 447 8.65 17.18 9.14
CA GLU A 447 8.16 18.52 8.75
C GLU A 447 7.58 18.56 7.32
N SER A 448 8.06 17.69 6.42
CA SER A 448 7.65 17.60 5.01
C SER A 448 6.27 16.98 4.79
N THR A 449 5.80 16.13 5.69
CA THR A 449 4.58 15.32 5.48
C THR A 449 3.53 15.47 6.57
N LYS A 450 3.95 15.83 7.79
CA LYS A 450 3.06 15.86 8.96
C LYS A 450 1.83 16.76 8.76
N GLU A 451 1.98 17.91 8.09
CA GLU A 451 0.85 18.82 7.83
C GLU A 451 -0.20 18.21 6.92
N PHE A 452 0.19 17.35 5.96
CA PHE A 452 -0.74 16.65 5.08
C PHE A 452 -1.43 15.49 5.80
N VAL A 453 -0.73 14.79 6.70
CA VAL A 453 -1.34 13.79 7.58
C VAL A 453 -2.41 14.44 8.45
N ASP A 454 -2.11 15.61 9.05
CA ASP A 454 -3.09 16.36 9.83
C ASP A 454 -4.30 16.78 8.98
N MET A 455 -4.03 17.34 7.79
CA MET A 455 -5.05 17.80 6.85
C MET A 455 -6.02 16.67 6.47
N TYR A 456 -5.51 15.51 6.07
CA TYR A 456 -6.36 14.40 5.65
C TYR A 456 -7.05 13.71 6.83
N ALA A 457 -6.43 13.65 8.01
CA ALA A 457 -7.07 13.14 9.22
C ALA A 457 -8.32 13.95 9.61
N ASP A 458 -8.33 15.25 9.29
CA ASP A 458 -9.43 16.17 9.62
C ASP A 458 -10.48 16.28 8.49
N ASP A 459 -10.13 15.92 7.24
CA ASP A 459 -11.02 16.06 6.06
C ASP A 459 -10.96 14.84 5.14
N ASN A 460 -11.93 13.94 5.31
CA ASN A 460 -12.06 12.73 4.49
C ASN A 460 -12.42 13.05 3.03
N ASP A 461 -13.25 14.06 2.78
CA ASP A 461 -13.68 14.38 1.42
C ASP A 461 -12.51 14.92 0.59
N LEU A 462 -11.65 15.73 1.22
CA LEU A 462 -10.41 16.20 0.60
C LEU A 462 -9.46 15.04 0.29
N PHE A 463 -9.28 14.10 1.23
CA PHE A 463 -8.48 12.90 1.00
C PHE A 463 -8.97 12.10 -0.21
N ILE A 464 -10.26 11.74 -0.25
CA ILE A 464 -10.83 10.97 -1.35
C ILE A 464 -10.72 11.72 -2.69
N LYS A 465 -10.93 13.04 -2.68
CA LYS A 465 -10.80 13.89 -3.87
C LYS A 465 -9.38 13.87 -4.45
N ASP A 466 -8.37 13.92 -3.58
CA ASP A 466 -6.96 14.01 -4.00
C ASP A 466 -6.36 12.65 -4.35
N PHE A 467 -6.96 11.55 -3.86
CA PHE A 467 -6.49 10.19 -4.10
C PHE A 467 -6.46 9.81 -5.59
N GLY A 468 -7.58 10.02 -6.31
CA GLY A 468 -7.72 9.64 -7.72
C GLY A 468 -6.66 10.26 -8.65
N PRO A 469 -6.39 11.57 -8.58
CA PRO A 469 -5.31 12.21 -9.31
C PRO A 469 -3.92 11.65 -8.99
N ALA A 470 -3.62 11.40 -7.70
CA ALA A 470 -2.32 10.86 -7.30
C ALA A 470 -2.13 9.41 -7.78
N MET A 471 -3.17 8.57 -7.69
CA MET A 471 -3.15 7.22 -8.24
C MET A 471 -2.94 7.23 -9.76
N ASN A 472 -3.62 8.13 -10.50
CA ASN A 472 -3.39 8.29 -11.94
C ASN A 472 -1.95 8.70 -12.27
N LYS A 473 -1.27 9.45 -11.40
CA LYS A 473 0.14 9.80 -11.58
C LYS A 473 1.05 8.57 -11.52
N ILE A 474 0.81 7.66 -10.57
CA ILE A 474 1.50 6.35 -10.51
C ILE A 474 1.22 5.57 -11.79
N LEU A 475 -0.05 5.41 -12.16
CA LEU A 475 -0.46 4.62 -13.32
C LEU A 475 0.04 5.18 -14.66
N ASN A 476 0.45 6.45 -14.71
CA ASN A 476 0.99 7.12 -15.89
C ASN A 476 2.52 7.19 -15.89
N TRP A 477 3.18 6.61 -14.88
CA TRP A 477 4.63 6.57 -14.79
C TRP A 477 5.24 5.86 -16.01
N GLY A 478 6.32 6.42 -16.56
CA GLY A 478 6.99 5.93 -17.77
C GLY A 478 6.31 6.28 -19.10
N TYR A 479 5.11 6.86 -19.06
CA TYR A 479 4.34 7.25 -20.25
C TYR A 479 4.11 8.75 -20.35
N HIS A 480 4.86 9.51 -19.58
CA HIS A 480 4.75 10.96 -19.52
C HIS A 480 4.78 11.59 -20.92
N THR A 481 3.68 12.26 -21.24
CA THR A 481 3.59 13.29 -22.29
C THR A 481 3.73 14.69 -21.70
N TYR A 482 4.19 14.80 -20.44
CA TYR A 482 4.37 16.07 -19.75
C TYR A 482 5.60 16.81 -20.28
N ASP A 483 5.39 17.61 -21.33
CA ASP A 483 6.11 18.87 -21.58
C ASP A 483 5.23 20.05 -21.13
#